data_AF-A0AAD2FLI0-F1
#
_entry.id   AF-A0AAD2FLI0-F1
#
_cell.length_a   1.000
_cell.length_b   1.000
_cell.length_c   1.000
_cell.angle_alpha   90.00
_cell.angle_beta   90.00
_cell.angle_gamma   90.00
#
_symmetry.space_group_name_H-M   'P 1'
#
loop_
_entity.id
_entity.type
_entity.pdbx_description
1 polymer ?
#
loop_
_entity_poly.entity_id
_entity_poly.type
_entity_poly.pdbx_seq_one_letter_code
_entity_poly.pdbx_strand_id
1 'polypeptide(L)'
;MAQASSNHNNIIDNVSNSKVDDPATLLVFSDLDGTLIHYPEYLPDNDESLLKLPPSSTGMRGVVSSETLKLTQDLRTQGKKFVLVSGMRTTTLLNRLPYLPKADAYCSEAGGRIFYPTDKLTEGCFQVDPKTFEGATKEDLKPFGIVEDMDWRREMEKYTGEFDLDGSSFENIESFESTPAENRVGGLWDYARDLQKKGYVIDIRGYSSCFRLNKMKQTQISDKDFQRLINKKVLAKNGLATSVNLSCIDIYPAISGKKNCCQYLGEKFFPDVPKSEILSNHAICLCDDDNDIEMALAVRHAYLPSLASKTMEAVIEKHTDRFTETYKLESASSGSGTGASDLALNLILESGN
;
A
#
# COMPACT_ATOMS: atom_id res chain seq x y z
N MET A 1 32.62 36.60 -29.97
CA MET A 1 31.32 36.87 -30.61
C MET A 1 30.37 35.76 -30.22
N ALA A 2 29.12 36.13 -30.00
CA ALA A 2 28.22 35.64 -28.96
C ALA A 2 27.69 34.20 -29.14
N GLN A 3 27.39 33.62 -27.97
CA GLN A 3 26.82 32.31 -27.69
C GLN A 3 25.38 32.17 -28.19
N ALA A 4 25.03 30.96 -28.64
CA ALA A 4 23.65 30.52 -28.79
C ALA A 4 23.23 29.77 -27.51
N SER A 5 22.29 30.36 -26.78
CA SER A 5 21.55 29.73 -25.69
C SER A 5 20.06 29.95 -25.91
N SER A 6 19.25 29.04 -25.35
CA SER A 6 17.80 29.12 -25.09
C SER A 6 16.95 28.14 -25.90
N ASN A 7 16.40 27.13 -25.22
CA ASN A 7 15.01 27.15 -24.78
C ASN A 7 14.60 25.77 -24.24
N HIS A 8 14.86 25.51 -22.96
CA HIS A 8 14.12 24.53 -22.16
C HIS A 8 13.88 25.21 -20.81
N ASN A 9 12.67 25.74 -20.62
CA ASN A 9 12.05 26.06 -19.34
C ASN A 9 10.68 26.65 -19.66
N ASN A 10 9.60 25.89 -19.40
CA ASN A 10 8.23 26.37 -19.19
C ASN A 10 7.28 25.19 -18.90
N ILE A 11 7.46 24.50 -17.77
CA ILE A 11 6.46 23.54 -17.22
C ILE A 11 6.27 23.74 -15.71
N ILE A 12 6.32 24.97 -15.17
CA ILE A 12 6.08 25.20 -13.73
C ILE A 12 5.02 26.28 -13.42
N ASP A 13 4.49 27.02 -14.41
CA ASP A 13 3.65 28.20 -14.12
C ASP A 13 2.13 27.98 -14.14
N ASN A 14 1.61 26.80 -13.77
CA ASN A 14 0.14 26.57 -13.71
C ASN A 14 -0.37 25.92 -12.42
N VAL A 15 0.22 26.25 -11.26
CA VAL A 15 -0.40 26.02 -9.95
C VAL A 15 -0.81 27.37 -9.37
N SER A 16 -1.95 27.89 -9.84
CA SER A 16 -2.45 29.20 -9.45
C SER A 16 -3.11 29.20 -8.07
N ASN A 17 -2.44 29.84 -7.11
CA ASN A 17 -2.95 30.59 -5.96
C ASN A 17 -4.43 30.38 -5.57
N SER A 18 -4.67 29.54 -4.56
CA SER A 18 -5.73 29.76 -3.57
C SER A 18 -5.11 29.73 -2.17
N LYS A 19 -4.70 30.91 -1.68
CA LYS A 19 -4.26 31.11 -0.30
C LYS A 19 -5.48 31.27 0.60
N VAL A 20 -5.92 30.15 1.17
CA VAL A 20 -6.48 30.11 2.52
C VAL A 20 -5.43 29.36 3.33
N ASP A 21 -5.01 29.91 4.47
CA ASP A 21 -4.14 29.22 5.43
C ASP A 21 -4.94 28.03 6.03
N ASP A 22 -5.10 26.98 5.23
CA ASP A 22 -5.86 25.77 5.53
C ASP A 22 -4.92 24.78 6.23
N PRO A 23 -5.25 24.22 7.41
CA PRO A 23 -4.30 23.48 8.21
C PRO A 23 -3.82 22.23 7.46
N ALA A 24 -2.50 22.25 7.20
CA ALA A 24 -1.55 21.16 7.08
C ALA A 24 -2.14 19.79 6.72
N THR A 25 -1.77 19.27 5.54
CA THR A 25 -1.83 17.83 5.25
C THR A 25 -1.43 17.02 6.49
N LEU A 26 -2.38 16.27 7.07
CA LEU A 26 -2.17 15.54 8.32
C LEU A 26 -1.77 14.09 8.07
N LEU A 27 -2.28 13.50 6.99
CA LEU A 27 -2.16 12.09 6.65
C LEU A 27 -1.55 11.93 5.26
N VAL A 28 -0.54 11.06 5.18
CA VAL A 28 0.06 10.62 3.92
C VAL A 28 -0.03 9.10 3.87
N PHE A 29 -0.89 8.60 3.00
CA PHE A 29 -1.03 7.16 2.74
C PHE A 29 -0.15 6.78 1.55
N SER A 30 0.50 5.64 1.59
CA SER A 30 1.27 5.16 0.45
C SER A 30 0.99 3.70 0.18
N ASP A 31 0.68 3.36 -1.07
CA ASP A 31 0.92 2.00 -1.54
C ASP A 31 2.42 1.67 -1.53
N LEU A 32 2.75 0.39 -1.68
CA LEU A 32 4.10 -0.12 -1.70
C LEU A 32 4.56 -0.57 -3.08
N ASP A 33 3.95 -1.59 -3.69
CA ASP A 33 4.48 -2.24 -4.89
C ASP A 33 4.11 -1.42 -6.14
N GLY A 34 5.11 -0.88 -6.84
CA GLY A 34 4.90 0.05 -7.96
C GLY A 34 4.80 1.52 -7.50
N THR A 35 4.63 1.74 -6.20
CA THR A 35 4.59 3.08 -5.60
C THR A 35 5.91 3.46 -4.93
N LEU A 36 6.30 2.84 -3.81
CA LEU A 36 7.60 3.09 -3.16
C LEU A 36 8.65 2.03 -3.52
N ILE A 37 8.18 0.80 -3.77
CA ILE A 37 8.98 -0.35 -4.17
C ILE A 37 8.89 -0.49 -5.67
N HIS A 38 10.03 -0.41 -6.35
CA HIS A 38 10.11 -0.52 -7.79
C HIS A 38 10.79 -1.82 -8.20
N TYR A 39 10.45 -2.32 -9.40
CA TYR A 39 10.95 -3.58 -9.93
C TYR A 39 11.65 -3.35 -11.27
N PRO A 40 12.86 -2.76 -11.28
CA PRO A 40 13.57 -2.49 -12.52
C PRO A 40 14.02 -3.79 -13.20
N GLU A 41 14.08 -3.78 -14.53
CA GLU A 41 14.55 -4.93 -15.31
C GLU A 41 16.03 -5.23 -15.06
N TYR A 42 16.83 -4.20 -14.80
CA TYR A 42 18.24 -4.30 -14.50
C TYR A 42 18.55 -3.66 -13.14
N LEU A 43 19.17 -4.45 -12.26
CA LEU A 43 19.63 -3.99 -10.96
C LEU A 43 21.15 -3.90 -10.94
N PRO A 44 21.74 -2.69 -10.87
CA PRO A 44 23.18 -2.57 -10.67
C PRO A 44 23.59 -3.22 -9.34
N ASP A 45 24.63 -4.05 -9.36
CA ASP A 45 25.06 -4.78 -8.15
C ASP A 45 25.56 -3.83 -7.04
N ASN A 46 26.16 -2.70 -7.41
CA ASN A 46 26.88 -1.80 -6.51
C ASN A 46 26.22 -0.42 -6.33
N ASP A 47 24.93 -0.30 -6.58
CA ASP A 47 24.22 0.96 -6.31
C ASP A 47 23.79 1.01 -4.84
N GLU A 48 24.61 1.64 -4.00
CA GLU A 48 24.38 1.81 -2.57
C GLU A 48 23.19 2.74 -2.28
N SER A 49 22.77 3.56 -3.26
CA SER A 49 21.60 4.41 -3.12
C SER A 49 20.29 3.61 -3.15
N LEU A 50 20.32 2.36 -3.61
CA LEU A 50 19.15 1.48 -3.72
C LEU A 50 19.19 0.37 -2.66
N LEU A 51 18.19 0.37 -1.78
CA LEU A 51 17.97 -0.70 -0.84
C LEU A 51 17.22 -1.85 -1.52
N LYS A 52 17.87 -3.01 -1.61
CA LYS A 52 17.34 -4.21 -2.27
C LYS A 52 16.52 -5.06 -1.29
N LEU A 53 15.24 -5.26 -1.60
CA LEU A 53 14.35 -6.11 -0.82
C LEU A 53 14.68 -7.61 -1.01
N PRO A 54 14.23 -8.50 -0.12
CA PRO A 54 14.26 -9.93 -0.36
C PRO A 54 13.55 -10.29 -1.67
N PRO A 55 14.07 -11.28 -2.43
CA PRO A 55 13.41 -11.70 -3.66
C PRO A 55 12.01 -12.22 -3.36
N SER A 56 11.05 -11.88 -4.22
CA SER A 56 9.72 -12.45 -4.20
C SER A 56 9.72 -13.91 -4.64
N SER A 57 8.60 -14.62 -4.45
CA SER A 57 8.44 -15.99 -4.92
C SER A 57 8.56 -16.17 -6.44
N THR A 58 8.41 -15.10 -7.22
CA THR A 58 8.62 -15.11 -8.68
C THR A 58 10.07 -14.83 -9.07
N GLY A 59 10.96 -14.59 -8.11
CA GLY A 59 12.36 -14.21 -8.33
C GLY A 59 12.59 -12.73 -8.58
N MET A 60 11.52 -11.94 -8.80
CA MET A 60 11.62 -10.48 -8.92
C MET A 60 12.08 -9.88 -7.60
N ARG A 61 12.98 -8.90 -7.68
CA ARG A 61 13.52 -8.20 -6.52
C ARG A 61 13.09 -6.74 -6.56
N GLY A 62 12.39 -6.30 -5.52
CA GLY A 62 12.02 -4.90 -5.35
C GLY A 62 13.19 -4.07 -4.85
N VAL A 63 13.17 -2.77 -5.15
CA VAL A 63 14.09 -1.78 -4.61
C VAL A 63 13.35 -0.56 -4.10
N VAL A 64 13.92 0.10 -3.09
CA VAL A 64 13.49 1.41 -2.58
C VAL A 64 14.73 2.31 -2.56
N SER A 65 14.64 3.57 -2.99
CA SER A 65 15.77 4.48 -2.88
C SER A 65 16.00 4.90 -1.43
N SER A 66 17.26 5.10 -1.07
CA SER A 66 17.65 5.66 0.23
C SER A 66 17.04 7.06 0.42
N GLU A 67 16.84 7.80 -0.66
CA GLU A 67 16.20 9.11 -0.65
C GLU A 67 14.71 9.03 -0.27
N THR A 68 13.95 8.08 -0.85
CA THR A 68 12.56 7.81 -0.44
C THR A 68 12.49 7.51 1.07
N LEU A 69 13.43 6.72 1.59
CA LEU A 69 13.49 6.41 3.02
C LEU A 69 13.75 7.66 3.87
N LYS A 70 14.62 8.58 3.45
CA LYS A 70 14.85 9.86 4.16
C LYS A 70 13.62 10.77 4.11
N LEU A 71 13.08 11.01 2.92
CA LEU A 71 11.98 11.94 2.72
C LEU A 71 10.72 11.51 3.49
N THR A 72 10.48 10.21 3.63
CA THR A 72 9.39 9.71 4.48
C THR A 72 9.63 9.96 5.97
N GLN A 73 10.88 9.94 6.45
CA GLN A 73 11.19 10.36 7.82
C GLN A 73 11.05 11.87 7.99
N ASP A 74 11.45 12.66 7.00
CA ASP A 74 11.28 14.11 7.01
C ASP A 74 9.79 14.51 7.09
N LEU A 75 8.91 13.78 6.39
CA LEU A 75 7.46 13.98 6.53
C LEU A 75 6.99 13.79 7.97
N ARG A 76 7.49 12.73 8.62
CA ARG A 76 7.13 12.40 10.01
C ARG A 76 7.70 13.39 11.01
N THR A 77 8.91 13.90 10.81
CA THR A 77 9.50 14.93 11.67
C THR A 77 8.80 16.28 11.56
N GLN A 78 8.15 16.57 10.43
CA GLN A 78 7.23 17.70 10.26
C GLN A 78 5.85 17.47 10.92
N GLY A 79 5.65 16.35 11.62
CA GLY A 79 4.41 16.04 12.34
C GLY A 79 3.31 15.40 11.49
N LYS A 80 3.58 15.10 10.21
CA LYS A 80 2.63 14.37 9.34
C LYS A 80 2.60 12.90 9.74
N LYS A 81 1.42 12.27 9.67
CA LYS A 81 1.25 10.83 9.86
C LYS A 81 1.48 10.10 8.55
N PHE A 82 2.47 9.22 8.52
CA PHE A 82 2.79 8.44 7.33
C PHE A 82 2.33 6.99 7.52
N VAL A 83 1.56 6.46 6.57
CA VAL A 83 0.93 5.14 6.66
C VAL A 83 1.22 4.34 5.40
N LEU A 84 1.69 3.10 5.58
CA LEU A 84 1.89 2.17 4.47
C LEU A 84 0.65 1.28 4.31
N VAL A 85 0.10 1.18 3.10
CA VAL A 85 -1.14 0.46 2.83
C VAL A 85 -0.95 -0.48 1.64
N SER A 86 -0.94 -1.79 1.88
CA SER A 86 -0.62 -2.76 0.83
C SER A 86 -1.61 -3.93 0.71
N GLY A 87 -1.71 -4.47 -0.51
CA GLY A 87 -2.34 -5.75 -0.80
C GLY A 87 -1.48 -6.98 -0.46
N MET A 88 -0.25 -6.79 0.01
CA MET A 88 0.63 -7.87 0.44
C MET A 88 0.00 -8.75 1.52
N ARG A 89 0.37 -10.03 1.54
CA ARG A 89 0.16 -10.91 2.71
C ARG A 89 0.84 -10.30 3.92
N THR A 90 0.31 -10.53 5.11
CA THR A 90 0.98 -10.07 6.33
C THR A 90 2.41 -10.60 6.43
N THR A 91 2.64 -11.88 6.13
CA THR A 91 3.99 -12.47 6.17
C THR A 91 4.97 -11.76 5.23
N THR A 92 4.50 -11.39 4.03
CA THR A 92 5.30 -10.63 3.07
C THR A 92 5.60 -9.22 3.56
N LEU A 93 4.60 -8.54 4.14
CA LEU A 93 4.81 -7.22 4.74
C LEU A 93 5.86 -7.29 5.85
N LEU A 94 5.68 -8.19 6.83
CA LEU A 94 6.57 -8.32 7.99
C LEU A 94 8.03 -8.61 7.57
N ASN A 95 8.24 -9.52 6.62
CA ASN A 95 9.57 -9.82 6.08
C ASN A 95 10.21 -8.63 5.35
N ARG A 96 9.40 -7.71 4.84
CA ARG A 96 9.87 -6.50 4.14
C ARG A 96 10.05 -5.31 5.07
N LEU A 97 9.42 -5.26 6.25
CA LEU A 97 9.50 -4.13 7.18
C LEU A 97 10.93 -3.63 7.46
N PRO A 98 11.97 -4.50 7.60
CA PRO A 98 13.35 -4.04 7.74
C PRO A 98 13.87 -3.16 6.58
N TYR A 99 13.24 -3.23 5.41
CA TYR A 99 13.63 -2.54 4.18
C TYR A 99 12.68 -1.38 3.83
N LEU A 100 11.63 -1.17 4.63
CA LEU A 100 10.60 -0.16 4.41
C LEU A 100 10.79 1.02 5.36
N PRO A 101 10.28 2.21 5.01
CA PRO A 101 10.35 3.33 5.92
C PRO A 101 9.57 3.05 7.21
N LYS A 102 10.07 3.57 8.34
CA LYS A 102 9.30 3.59 9.58
C LYS A 102 8.05 4.44 9.37
N ALA A 103 6.88 3.91 9.72
CA ALA A 103 5.58 4.52 9.50
C ALA A 103 4.78 4.55 10.80
N ASP A 104 3.77 5.42 10.87
CA ASP A 104 2.85 5.51 12.01
C ASP A 104 1.83 4.36 12.04
N ALA A 105 1.54 3.75 10.89
CA ALA A 105 0.80 2.49 10.80
C ALA A 105 1.16 1.71 9.52
N TYR A 106 0.95 0.40 9.58
CA TYR A 106 1.17 -0.53 8.48
C TYR A 106 -0.09 -1.35 8.23
N CYS A 107 -0.57 -1.37 6.99
CA CYS A 107 -1.74 -2.15 6.61
C CYS A 107 -1.34 -3.24 5.60
N SER A 108 -1.81 -4.46 5.85
CA SER A 108 -1.66 -5.60 4.91
C SER A 108 -3.02 -6.16 4.54
N GLU A 109 -3.03 -7.09 3.57
CA GLU A 109 -4.24 -7.77 3.10
C GLU A 109 -5.31 -6.77 2.62
N ALA A 110 -4.87 -5.74 1.90
CA ALA A 110 -5.70 -4.64 1.43
C ALA A 110 -6.45 -3.90 2.55
N GLY A 111 -5.84 -3.78 3.74
CA GLY A 111 -6.46 -3.13 4.90
C GLY A 111 -7.14 -4.08 5.87
N GLY A 112 -7.08 -5.39 5.62
CA GLY A 112 -7.68 -6.38 6.50
C GLY A 112 -6.94 -6.55 7.83
N ARG A 113 -5.67 -6.17 7.89
CA ARG A 113 -4.87 -6.13 9.12
C ARG A 113 -4.10 -4.82 9.23
N ILE A 114 -4.10 -4.24 10.42
CA ILE A 114 -3.47 -2.95 10.75
C ILE A 114 -2.51 -3.17 11.91
N PHE A 115 -1.32 -2.59 11.80
CA PHE A 115 -0.29 -2.68 12.82
C PHE A 115 0.31 -1.31 13.14
N TYR A 116 0.79 -1.15 14.38
CA TYR A 116 1.46 0.06 14.86
C TYR A 116 2.88 -0.23 15.35
N PRO A 117 3.83 0.69 15.16
CA PRO A 117 5.13 0.59 15.79
C PRO A 117 5.03 0.79 17.31
N THR A 118 5.91 0.13 18.06
CA THR A 118 6.05 0.30 19.51
C THR A 118 7.54 0.28 19.89
N ASP A 119 7.94 1.13 20.82
CA ASP A 119 9.28 1.05 21.44
C ASP A 119 9.36 -0.06 22.51
N LYS A 120 8.22 -0.61 22.93
CA LYS A 120 8.17 -1.70 23.93
C LYS A 120 8.28 -3.04 23.23
N LEU A 121 9.47 -3.63 23.27
CA LEU A 121 9.71 -5.00 22.84
C LEU A 121 9.19 -5.96 23.94
N THR A 122 7.90 -6.28 23.88
CA THR A 122 7.29 -7.28 24.77
C THR A 122 7.24 -8.65 24.09
N GLU A 123 7.05 -9.70 24.90
CA GLU A 123 6.69 -11.02 24.40
C GLU A 123 5.47 -10.90 23.47
N GLY A 124 5.54 -11.55 22.30
CA GLY A 124 4.50 -11.47 21.26
C GLY A 124 4.55 -10.24 20.35
N CYS A 125 5.55 -9.36 20.43
CA CYS A 125 5.79 -8.34 19.41
C CYS A 125 6.67 -8.90 18.28
N PHE A 126 6.41 -8.51 17.03
CA PHE A 126 7.40 -8.68 15.96
C PHE A 126 8.47 -7.60 16.08
N GLN A 127 9.72 -8.00 16.29
CA GLN A 127 10.84 -7.07 16.27
C GLN A 127 11.27 -6.81 14.82
N VAL A 128 11.40 -5.53 14.47
CA VAL A 128 11.95 -5.06 13.22
C VAL A 128 13.32 -4.48 13.50
N ASP A 129 14.34 -5.02 12.82
CA ASP A 129 15.69 -4.48 12.80
C ASP A 129 15.92 -3.79 11.44
N PRO A 130 15.78 -2.44 11.35
CA PRO A 130 15.92 -1.74 10.07
C PRO A 130 17.26 -1.99 9.40
N LYS A 131 17.25 -2.14 8.08
CA LYS A 131 18.47 -2.25 7.27
C LYS A 131 19.06 -0.87 7.08
N THR A 132 20.39 -0.81 7.17
CA THR A 132 21.16 0.39 6.86
C THR A 132 20.94 0.80 5.40
N PHE A 133 20.79 2.10 5.18
CA PHE A 133 20.71 2.73 3.87
C PHE A 133 21.54 4.02 3.88
N GLU A 134 21.84 4.57 2.70
CA GLU A 134 22.70 5.75 2.58
C GLU A 134 22.06 6.96 3.28
N GLY A 135 22.78 7.56 4.22
CA GLY A 135 22.34 8.74 4.97
C GLY A 135 21.30 8.46 6.06
N ALA A 136 21.08 7.20 6.44
CA ALA A 136 20.30 6.85 7.62
C ALA A 136 20.90 7.43 8.91
N THR A 137 20.05 7.98 9.79
CA THR A 137 20.42 8.41 11.13
C THR A 137 20.38 7.24 12.12
N LYS A 138 20.88 7.46 13.35
CA LYS A 138 20.76 6.46 14.43
C LYS A 138 19.32 6.18 14.81
N GLU A 139 18.42 7.16 14.67
CA GLU A 139 17.00 6.98 15.00
C GLU A 139 16.29 6.16 13.93
N ASP A 140 16.65 6.34 12.65
CA ASP A 140 16.09 5.56 11.53
C ASP A 140 16.42 4.07 11.65
N LEU A 141 17.59 3.76 12.20
CA LEU A 141 18.09 2.40 12.38
C LEU A 141 17.76 1.79 13.74
N LYS A 142 17.05 2.51 14.61
CA LYS A 142 16.67 2.01 15.93
C LYS A 142 15.65 0.86 15.78
N PRO A 143 15.94 -0.35 16.32
CA PRO A 143 14.97 -1.43 16.32
C PRO A 143 13.66 -1.04 17.00
N PHE A 144 12.55 -1.59 16.51
CA PHE A 144 11.22 -1.33 17.05
C PHE A 144 10.34 -2.58 16.98
N GLY A 145 9.35 -2.66 17.85
CA GLY A 145 8.33 -3.70 17.82
C GLY A 145 7.14 -3.31 16.96
N ILE A 146 6.34 -4.29 16.55
CA ILE A 146 5.06 -4.10 15.89
C ILE A 146 3.96 -4.77 16.71
N VAL A 147 2.84 -4.06 16.90
CA VAL A 147 1.62 -4.57 17.56
C VAL A 147 0.42 -4.45 16.63
N GLU A 148 -0.45 -5.44 16.64
CA GLU A 148 -1.69 -5.44 15.84
C GLU A 148 -2.78 -4.55 16.48
N ASP A 149 -3.58 -3.90 15.64
CA ASP A 149 -4.79 -3.21 16.05
C ASP A 149 -5.88 -4.21 16.44
N MET A 150 -5.99 -4.48 17.74
CA MET A 150 -6.96 -5.46 18.24
C MET A 150 -8.42 -5.00 18.12
N ASP A 151 -8.69 -3.70 18.01
CA ASP A 151 -10.07 -3.21 17.80
C ASP A 151 -10.49 -3.46 16.35
N TRP A 152 -9.62 -3.13 15.39
CA TRP A 152 -9.84 -3.42 13.98
C TRP A 152 -9.94 -4.93 13.70
N ARG A 153 -9.04 -5.72 14.30
CA ARG A 153 -9.08 -7.18 14.21
C ARG A 153 -10.43 -7.74 14.68
N ARG A 154 -10.92 -7.30 15.84
CA ARG A 154 -12.23 -7.74 16.37
C ARG A 154 -13.39 -7.41 15.42
N GLU A 155 -13.34 -6.28 14.72
CA GLU A 155 -14.33 -5.96 13.68
C GLU A 155 -14.21 -6.89 12.46
N MET A 156 -13.00 -7.20 12.03
CA MET A 156 -12.74 -8.12 10.91
C MET A 156 -13.17 -9.56 11.23
N GLU A 157 -12.91 -10.04 12.45
CA GLU A 157 -13.25 -11.41 12.90
C GLU A 157 -14.77 -11.71 12.85
N LYS A 158 -15.62 -10.68 12.84
CA LYS A 158 -17.07 -10.84 12.60
C LYS A 158 -17.38 -11.44 11.22
N TYR A 159 -16.48 -11.28 10.26
CA TYR A 159 -16.63 -11.75 8.87
C TYR A 159 -15.74 -12.95 8.54
N THR A 160 -14.61 -13.07 9.23
CA THR A 160 -13.55 -14.04 8.92
C THR A 160 -13.40 -15.14 9.95
N GLY A 161 -14.22 -15.12 11.02
CA GLY A 161 -13.95 -15.91 12.22
C GLY A 161 -12.70 -15.43 12.94
N GLU A 162 -12.34 -16.11 14.02
CA GLU A 162 -11.08 -15.87 14.73
C GLU A 162 -9.91 -15.98 13.73
N PHE A 163 -9.00 -15.00 13.73
CA PHE A 163 -7.80 -15.14 12.92
C PHE A 163 -6.98 -16.31 13.49
N ASP A 164 -6.70 -17.30 12.63
CA ASP A 164 -5.85 -18.43 13.01
C ASP A 164 -4.57 -17.91 13.69
N LEU A 165 -4.18 -18.57 14.78
CA LEU A 165 -2.95 -18.25 15.52
C LEU A 165 -1.73 -18.22 14.58
N ASP A 166 -1.79 -19.00 13.48
CA ASP A 166 -0.86 -19.07 12.36
C ASP A 166 -0.60 -17.73 11.64
N GLY A 167 -1.33 -16.65 11.94
CA GLY A 167 -1.03 -15.31 11.42
C GLY A 167 -0.60 -14.30 12.50
N SER A 168 -0.62 -14.71 13.78
CA SER A 168 -0.47 -13.81 14.93
C SER A 168 0.71 -14.16 15.85
N SER A 169 1.21 -15.40 15.82
CA SER A 169 2.47 -15.74 16.48
C SER A 169 3.63 -15.31 15.59
N PHE A 170 4.28 -14.21 15.95
CA PHE A 170 5.42 -13.66 15.22
C PHE A 170 6.71 -14.50 15.32
N GLU A 171 6.67 -15.61 16.05
CA GLU A 171 7.85 -16.39 16.44
C GLU A 171 8.44 -17.24 15.31
N ASN A 172 7.74 -17.46 14.19
CA ASN A 172 8.30 -18.26 13.09
C ASN A 172 7.66 -17.99 11.72
N ILE A 173 8.07 -16.90 11.05
CA ILE A 173 7.46 -16.48 9.78
C ILE A 173 7.65 -17.52 8.64
N GLU A 174 8.70 -18.32 8.70
CA GLU A 174 9.05 -19.26 7.63
C GLU A 174 8.26 -20.58 7.68
N SER A 175 7.66 -20.93 8.82
CA SER A 175 6.97 -22.21 9.02
C SER A 175 5.44 -22.11 9.06
N PHE A 176 4.87 -21.03 8.53
CA PHE A 176 3.42 -20.83 8.54
C PHE A 176 2.69 -21.83 7.62
N GLU A 177 2.31 -22.97 8.18
CA GLU A 177 1.25 -23.78 7.60
C GLU A 177 -0.07 -23.02 7.76
N SER A 178 -0.67 -22.63 6.63
CA SER A 178 -1.95 -21.95 6.68
C SER A 178 -3.05 -22.98 6.93
N THR A 179 -3.82 -22.78 7.99
CA THR A 179 -5.03 -23.55 8.23
C THR A 179 -5.90 -23.60 6.95
N PRO A 180 -6.27 -24.80 6.44
CA PRO A 180 -7.05 -24.94 5.24
C PRO A 180 -8.40 -24.22 5.32
N ALA A 181 -8.93 -23.77 4.17
CA ALA A 181 -10.19 -23.05 4.12
C ALA A 181 -11.36 -23.86 4.72
N GLU A 182 -11.29 -25.19 4.69
CA GLU A 182 -12.27 -26.11 5.26
C GLU A 182 -12.38 -26.01 6.79
N ASN A 183 -11.32 -25.57 7.45
CA ASN A 183 -11.22 -25.48 8.90
C ASN A 183 -11.45 -24.04 9.43
N ARG A 184 -11.54 -23.06 8.52
CA ARG A 184 -11.75 -21.65 8.89
C ARG A 184 -13.23 -21.32 9.02
N VAL A 185 -13.59 -20.48 9.99
CA VAL A 185 -14.98 -20.10 10.28
C VAL A 185 -15.29 -18.73 9.71
N GLY A 186 -16.50 -18.45 9.23
CA GLY A 186 -16.93 -17.10 8.84
C GLY A 186 -17.23 -16.95 7.35
N GLY A 187 -18.00 -15.90 7.03
CA GLY A 187 -18.60 -15.70 5.69
C GLY A 187 -17.58 -15.58 4.56
N LEU A 188 -16.39 -15.03 4.81
CA LEU A 188 -15.31 -15.02 3.82
C LEU A 188 -14.91 -16.44 3.41
N TRP A 189 -14.71 -17.32 4.40
CA TRP A 189 -14.24 -18.68 4.18
C TRP A 189 -15.35 -19.61 3.70
N ASP A 190 -16.61 -19.36 4.09
CA ASP A 190 -17.78 -19.98 3.47
C ASP A 190 -17.79 -19.75 1.96
N TYR A 191 -17.57 -18.50 1.54
CA TYR A 191 -17.51 -18.15 0.13
C TYR A 191 -16.31 -18.79 -0.58
N ALA A 192 -15.14 -18.83 0.06
CA ALA A 192 -13.95 -19.51 -0.45
C ALA A 192 -14.20 -20.99 -0.72
N ARG A 193 -14.82 -21.71 0.23
CA ARG A 193 -15.22 -23.12 0.10
C ARG A 193 -16.20 -23.33 -1.06
N ASP A 194 -17.16 -22.43 -1.21
CA ASP A 194 -18.14 -22.51 -2.31
C ASP A 194 -17.50 -22.29 -3.68
N LEU A 195 -16.44 -21.48 -3.78
CA LEU A 195 -15.64 -21.36 -4.99
C LEU A 195 -14.81 -22.63 -5.24
N GLN A 196 -14.18 -23.22 -4.22
CA GLN A 196 -13.45 -24.48 -4.37
C GLN A 196 -14.36 -25.61 -4.87
N LYS A 197 -15.59 -25.74 -4.34
CA LYS A 197 -16.59 -26.71 -4.83
C LYS A 197 -16.95 -26.52 -6.31
N LYS A 198 -16.81 -25.30 -6.82
CA LYS A 198 -17.04 -24.95 -8.24
C LYS A 198 -15.78 -25.14 -9.11
N GLY A 199 -14.68 -25.63 -8.54
CA GLY A 199 -13.43 -25.90 -9.25
C GLY A 199 -12.44 -24.73 -9.32
N TYR A 200 -12.68 -23.64 -8.58
CA TYR A 200 -11.71 -22.54 -8.52
C TYR A 200 -10.49 -22.93 -7.68
N VAL A 201 -9.30 -22.53 -8.14
CA VAL A 201 -8.05 -22.66 -7.39
C VAL A 201 -7.82 -21.37 -6.60
N ILE A 202 -7.96 -21.45 -5.29
CA ILE A 202 -7.77 -20.33 -4.36
C ILE A 202 -6.39 -20.39 -3.69
N ASP A 203 -5.79 -19.23 -3.43
CA ASP A 203 -4.59 -19.09 -2.60
C ASP A 203 -4.95 -18.38 -1.30
N ILE A 204 -4.91 -19.13 -0.21
CA ILE A 204 -5.23 -18.67 1.15
C ILE A 204 -3.97 -18.47 2.00
N ARG A 205 -2.78 -18.80 1.45
CA ARG A 205 -1.57 -18.91 2.26
C ARG A 205 -1.07 -17.56 2.75
N GLY A 206 -0.89 -17.46 4.07
CA GLY A 206 -0.46 -16.23 4.72
C GLY A 206 -1.50 -15.11 4.73
N TYR A 207 -2.77 -15.43 4.43
CA TYR A 207 -3.89 -14.50 4.59
C TYR A 207 -4.79 -14.91 5.76
N SER A 208 -5.26 -13.93 6.51
CA SER A 208 -6.21 -14.10 7.63
C SER A 208 -7.58 -13.48 7.33
N SER A 209 -7.62 -12.53 6.41
CA SER A 209 -8.77 -11.66 6.12
C SER A 209 -9.04 -11.46 4.63
N CYS A 210 -8.32 -12.19 3.79
CA CYS A 210 -8.39 -12.14 2.34
C CYS A 210 -8.10 -13.52 1.75
N PHE A 211 -8.47 -13.76 0.50
CA PHE A 211 -7.87 -14.82 -0.31
C PHE A 211 -7.77 -14.39 -1.76
N ARG A 212 -6.83 -15.01 -2.49
CA ARG A 212 -6.49 -14.61 -3.85
C ARG A 212 -6.86 -15.68 -4.87
N LEU A 213 -7.41 -15.27 -6.01
CA LEU A 213 -7.50 -16.09 -7.21
C LEU A 213 -6.59 -15.54 -8.29
N ASN A 214 -5.69 -16.35 -8.83
CA ASN A 214 -4.87 -15.97 -9.98
C ASN A 214 -5.49 -16.56 -11.25
N LYS A 215 -5.82 -15.71 -12.23
CA LYS A 215 -6.42 -16.13 -13.51
C LYS A 215 -5.62 -17.23 -14.19
N MET A 216 -4.29 -17.11 -14.19
CA MET A 216 -3.37 -18.06 -14.84
C MET A 216 -3.39 -19.46 -14.22
N LYS A 217 -3.89 -19.59 -12.97
CA LYS A 217 -4.04 -20.88 -12.28
C LYS A 217 -5.42 -21.52 -12.52
N GLN A 218 -6.36 -20.82 -13.17
CA GLN A 218 -7.72 -21.32 -13.36
C GLN A 218 -7.84 -22.10 -14.68
N THR A 219 -7.39 -23.36 -14.71
CA THR A 219 -7.39 -24.18 -15.94
C THR A 219 -8.77 -24.71 -16.34
N GLN A 220 -9.70 -24.80 -15.39
CA GLN A 220 -11.05 -25.35 -15.60
C GLN A 220 -12.17 -24.30 -15.59
N ILE A 221 -11.84 -23.04 -15.32
CA ILE A 221 -12.82 -21.95 -15.21
C ILE A 221 -12.76 -21.10 -16.47
N SER A 222 -13.92 -20.82 -17.06
CA SER A 222 -13.99 -19.95 -18.24
C SER A 222 -13.65 -18.50 -17.88
N ASP A 223 -13.06 -17.75 -18.82
CA ASP A 223 -12.81 -16.31 -18.66
C ASP A 223 -14.07 -15.55 -18.25
N LYS A 224 -15.23 -15.92 -18.82
CA LYS A 224 -16.52 -15.32 -18.49
C LYS A 224 -16.91 -15.56 -17.03
N ASP A 225 -16.69 -16.76 -16.51
CA ASP A 225 -16.99 -17.10 -15.12
C ASP A 225 -15.98 -16.49 -14.15
N PHE A 226 -14.73 -16.32 -14.56
CA PHE A 226 -13.75 -15.55 -13.79
C PHE A 226 -14.14 -14.07 -13.71
N GLN A 227 -14.48 -13.45 -14.83
CA GLN A 227 -14.92 -12.04 -14.89
C GLN A 227 -16.21 -11.80 -14.10
N ARG A 228 -17.10 -12.80 -13.98
CA ARG A 228 -18.29 -12.72 -13.13
C ARG A 228 -17.96 -12.51 -11.65
N LEU A 229 -16.79 -12.96 -11.16
CA LEU A 229 -16.39 -12.72 -9.78
C LEU A 229 -16.14 -11.24 -9.49
N ILE A 230 -15.73 -10.46 -10.49
CA ILE A 230 -15.49 -9.02 -10.36
C ILE A 230 -16.81 -8.24 -10.26
N ASN A 231 -17.95 -8.89 -10.48
CA ASN A 231 -19.26 -8.27 -10.33
C ASN A 231 -19.57 -7.95 -8.87
N LYS A 232 -19.31 -6.70 -8.47
CA LYS A 232 -19.53 -6.15 -7.12
C LYS A 232 -20.92 -6.47 -6.55
N LYS A 233 -21.96 -6.62 -7.38
CA LYS A 233 -23.32 -6.94 -6.90
C LYS A 233 -23.46 -8.33 -6.30
N VAL A 234 -22.67 -9.31 -6.77
CA VAL A 234 -22.69 -10.68 -6.24
C VAL A 234 -21.99 -10.71 -4.89
N LEU A 235 -20.85 -10.04 -4.78
CA LEU A 235 -20.04 -10.00 -3.57
C LEU A 235 -20.69 -9.18 -2.45
N ALA A 236 -21.28 -8.03 -2.79
CA ALA A 236 -21.93 -7.16 -1.82
C ALA A 236 -23.07 -7.87 -1.06
N LYS A 237 -23.79 -8.80 -1.70
CA LYS A 237 -24.83 -9.62 -1.04
C LYS A 237 -24.29 -10.53 0.06
N ASN A 238 -23.01 -10.85 0.01
CA ASN A 238 -22.32 -11.68 0.99
C ASN A 238 -21.49 -10.85 1.97
N GLY A 239 -21.61 -9.51 1.95
CA GLY A 239 -20.76 -8.64 2.76
C GLY A 239 -19.28 -8.68 2.36
N LEU A 240 -18.99 -9.01 1.10
CA LEU A 240 -17.63 -9.10 0.56
C LEU A 240 -17.36 -8.02 -0.49
N ALA A 241 -16.08 -7.71 -0.69
CA ALA A 241 -15.56 -6.83 -1.72
C ALA A 241 -14.38 -7.50 -2.44
N THR A 242 -13.92 -6.86 -3.52
CA THR A 242 -12.76 -7.32 -4.30
C THR A 242 -11.91 -6.18 -4.80
N SER A 243 -10.61 -6.44 -4.93
CA SER A 243 -9.70 -5.69 -5.79
C SER A 243 -9.11 -6.60 -6.86
N VAL A 244 -8.71 -6.00 -7.98
CA VAL A 244 -8.05 -6.69 -9.09
C VAL A 244 -6.69 -6.05 -9.31
N ASN A 245 -5.64 -6.87 -9.40
CA ASN A 245 -4.28 -6.43 -9.69
C ASN A 245 -3.54 -7.59 -10.39
N LEU A 246 -2.82 -7.31 -11.48
CA LEU A 246 -1.98 -8.27 -12.21
C LEU A 246 -2.68 -9.62 -12.51
N SER A 247 -3.91 -9.57 -13.03
CA SER A 247 -4.75 -10.76 -13.31
C SER A 247 -5.09 -11.62 -12.08
N CYS A 248 -4.90 -11.08 -10.88
CA CYS A 248 -5.34 -11.66 -9.62
C CYS A 248 -6.57 -10.92 -9.11
N ILE A 249 -7.48 -11.65 -8.47
CA ILE A 249 -8.61 -11.11 -7.72
C ILE A 249 -8.35 -11.41 -6.26
N ASP A 250 -8.30 -10.37 -5.44
CA ASP A 250 -8.34 -10.48 -3.99
C ASP A 250 -9.78 -10.32 -3.53
N ILE A 251 -10.28 -11.25 -2.71
CA ILE A 251 -11.61 -11.21 -2.09
C ILE A 251 -11.43 -11.06 -0.59
N TYR A 252 -12.15 -10.10 0.00
CA TYR A 252 -12.06 -9.75 1.42
C TYR A 252 -13.41 -9.20 1.94
N PRO A 253 -13.62 -9.09 3.27
CA PRO A 253 -14.80 -8.46 3.85
C PRO A 253 -15.01 -7.03 3.34
N ALA A 254 -16.25 -6.62 3.09
CA ALA A 254 -16.55 -5.30 2.53
C ALA A 254 -16.15 -4.11 3.43
N ILE A 255 -15.88 -4.36 4.72
CA ILE A 255 -15.34 -3.37 5.64
C ILE A 255 -13.82 -3.16 5.47
N SER A 256 -13.11 -4.10 4.84
CA SER A 256 -11.71 -3.97 4.43
C SER A 256 -11.59 -3.14 3.14
N GLY A 257 -10.42 -3.14 2.52
CA GLY A 257 -10.10 -2.30 1.35
C GLY A 257 -9.28 -1.07 1.76
N LYS A 258 -8.36 -0.66 0.89
CA LYS A 258 -7.40 0.43 1.16
C LYS A 258 -8.10 1.71 1.62
N LYS A 259 -9.16 2.13 0.92
CA LYS A 259 -9.96 3.31 1.31
C LYS A 259 -10.51 3.18 2.75
N ASN A 260 -11.08 2.03 3.09
CA ASN A 260 -11.77 1.86 4.38
C ASN A 260 -10.77 1.81 5.54
N CYS A 261 -9.60 1.18 5.37
CA CYS A 261 -8.56 1.22 6.39
C CYS A 261 -7.97 2.63 6.54
N CYS A 262 -7.78 3.38 5.44
CA CYS A 262 -7.37 4.78 5.52
C CYS A 262 -8.38 5.64 6.29
N GLN A 263 -9.68 5.43 6.04
CA GLN A 263 -10.76 6.11 6.75
C GLN A 263 -10.74 5.81 8.25
N TYR A 264 -10.61 4.53 8.64
CA TYR A 264 -10.50 4.10 10.03
C TYR A 264 -9.28 4.71 10.73
N LEU A 265 -8.11 4.68 10.09
CA LEU A 265 -6.88 5.27 10.63
C LEU A 265 -6.98 6.79 10.77
N GLY A 266 -7.64 7.45 9.81
CA GLY A 266 -7.91 8.87 9.88
C GLY A 266 -8.74 9.24 11.13
N GLU A 267 -9.84 8.51 11.37
CA GLU A 267 -10.68 8.69 12.58
C GLU A 267 -9.89 8.42 13.86
N LYS A 268 -8.99 7.44 13.84
CA LYS A 268 -8.19 7.06 15.01
C LYS A 268 -7.08 8.07 15.33
N PHE A 269 -6.40 8.60 14.32
CA PHE A 269 -5.35 9.61 14.51
C PHE A 269 -5.90 11.00 14.77
N PHE A 270 -7.09 11.32 14.24
CA PHE A 270 -7.70 12.64 14.33
C PHE A 270 -9.18 12.55 14.72
N PRO A 271 -9.50 12.13 15.97
CA PRO A 271 -10.87 11.89 16.41
C PRO A 271 -11.75 13.15 16.44
N ASP A 272 -11.13 14.33 16.49
CA ASP A 272 -11.83 15.63 16.51
C ASP A 272 -12.19 16.15 15.11
N VAL A 273 -11.70 15.51 14.04
CA VAL A 273 -12.01 15.89 12.66
C VAL A 273 -13.25 15.12 12.18
N PRO A 274 -14.25 15.78 11.57
CA PRO A 274 -15.44 15.08 11.07
C PRO A 274 -15.08 13.96 10.08
N LYS A 275 -15.61 12.76 10.31
CA LYS A 275 -15.35 11.56 9.47
C LYS A 275 -15.43 11.82 7.97
N SER A 276 -16.40 12.61 7.53
CA SER A 276 -16.65 12.96 6.12
C SER A 276 -15.58 13.86 5.49
N GLU A 277 -14.76 14.52 6.30
CA GLU A 277 -13.77 15.51 5.87
C GLU A 277 -12.33 15.00 6.00
N ILE A 278 -12.08 13.99 6.85
CA ILE A 278 -10.72 13.52 7.16
C ILE A 278 -9.94 13.18 5.88
N LEU A 279 -10.48 12.34 5.01
CA LEU A 279 -9.77 11.96 3.80
C LEU A 279 -9.75 13.10 2.78
N SER A 280 -10.89 13.71 2.51
CA SER A 280 -11.01 14.70 1.42
C SER A 280 -10.25 15.99 1.67
N ASN A 281 -10.01 16.36 2.93
CA ASN A 281 -9.41 17.65 3.28
C ASN A 281 -8.02 17.48 3.91
N HIS A 282 -7.79 16.40 4.67
CA HIS A 282 -6.59 16.25 5.50
C HIS A 282 -5.67 15.10 5.10
N ALA A 283 -6.01 14.35 4.05
CA ALA A 283 -5.20 13.26 3.56
C ALA A 283 -4.76 13.44 2.11
N ILE A 284 -3.62 12.85 1.79
CA ILE A 284 -3.16 12.61 0.43
C ILE A 284 -2.70 11.16 0.31
N CYS A 285 -2.48 10.69 -0.92
CA CYS A 285 -1.85 9.39 -1.11
C CYS A 285 -0.82 9.33 -2.23
N LEU A 286 0.06 8.33 -2.16
CA LEU A 286 0.88 7.85 -3.27
C LEU A 286 0.33 6.48 -3.73
N CYS A 287 0.17 6.29 -5.04
CA CYS A 287 -0.39 5.07 -5.63
C CYS A 287 -0.05 4.90 -7.12
N ASP A 288 -0.26 3.69 -7.68
CA ASP A 288 0.07 3.38 -9.08
C ASP A 288 -0.95 2.53 -9.87
N ASP A 289 -1.83 1.76 -9.22
CA ASP A 289 -2.68 0.76 -9.90
C ASP A 289 -4.18 0.78 -9.48
N ASP A 290 -5.01 -0.03 -10.15
CA ASP A 290 -6.47 -0.05 -10.03
C ASP A 290 -7.00 -0.29 -8.62
N ASN A 291 -6.29 -1.08 -7.82
CA ASN A 291 -6.67 -1.36 -6.44
C ASN A 291 -6.54 -0.14 -5.51
N ASP A 292 -5.96 0.97 -5.99
CA ASP A 292 -5.82 2.24 -5.27
C ASP A 292 -6.85 3.30 -5.65
N ILE A 293 -7.61 3.11 -6.74
CA ILE A 293 -8.55 4.12 -7.26
C ILE A 293 -9.52 4.62 -6.17
N GLU A 294 -10.09 3.71 -5.36
CA GLU A 294 -11.03 4.11 -4.31
C GLU A 294 -10.37 4.92 -3.18
N MET A 295 -9.09 4.67 -2.88
CA MET A 295 -8.30 5.46 -1.94
C MET A 295 -7.95 6.82 -2.54
N ALA A 296 -7.42 6.84 -3.77
CA ALA A 296 -7.03 8.04 -4.48
C ALA A 296 -8.19 9.02 -4.68
N LEU A 297 -9.38 8.52 -4.99
CA LEU A 297 -10.58 9.35 -5.13
C LEU A 297 -11.19 9.79 -3.80
N ALA A 298 -10.77 9.23 -2.66
CA ALA A 298 -11.25 9.62 -1.34
C ALA A 298 -10.38 10.69 -0.67
N VAL A 299 -9.09 10.73 -0.98
CA VAL A 299 -8.14 11.69 -0.40
C VAL A 299 -8.19 13.05 -1.11
N ARG A 300 -7.64 14.11 -0.51
CA ARG A 300 -7.57 15.44 -1.15
C ARG A 300 -6.85 15.40 -2.50
N HIS A 301 -5.70 14.73 -2.52
CA HIS A 301 -4.82 14.67 -3.69
C HIS A 301 -4.05 13.35 -3.75
N ALA A 302 -3.78 12.85 -4.96
CA ALA A 302 -3.03 11.62 -5.20
C ALA A 302 -1.81 11.88 -6.08
N TYR A 303 -0.66 11.33 -5.70
CA TYR A 303 0.59 11.38 -6.46
C TYR A 303 0.88 10.00 -7.06
N LEU A 304 1.20 9.96 -8.35
CA LEU A 304 1.51 8.72 -9.06
C LEU A 304 2.98 8.68 -9.48
N PRO A 305 3.84 7.98 -8.73
CA PRO A 305 5.23 7.76 -9.11
C PRO A 305 5.37 6.70 -10.21
N SER A 306 4.32 5.95 -10.51
CA SER A 306 4.24 5.11 -11.71
C SER A 306 2.78 4.95 -12.14
N LEU A 307 2.55 4.36 -13.31
CA LEU A 307 1.21 4.07 -13.81
C LEU A 307 1.16 2.64 -14.35
N ALA A 308 0.44 1.77 -13.66
CA ALA A 308 0.37 0.35 -14.00
C ALA A 308 -0.85 -0.02 -14.89
N SER A 309 -1.84 0.88 -15.01
CA SER A 309 -3.12 0.54 -15.62
C SER A 309 -3.74 1.65 -16.48
N LYS A 310 -4.49 1.22 -17.50
CA LYS A 310 -5.34 2.09 -18.35
C LYS A 310 -6.61 2.57 -17.64
N THR A 311 -7.11 1.81 -16.65
CA THR A 311 -8.29 2.26 -15.90
C THR A 311 -7.92 3.44 -15.02
N MET A 312 -6.75 3.39 -14.36
CA MET A 312 -6.19 4.49 -13.60
C MET A 312 -5.95 5.71 -14.49
N GLU A 313 -5.37 5.52 -15.68
CA GLU A 313 -5.22 6.59 -16.70
C GLU A 313 -6.57 7.29 -17.00
N ALA A 314 -7.62 6.51 -17.28
CA ALA A 314 -8.95 7.05 -17.55
C ALA A 314 -9.61 7.72 -16.34
N VAL A 315 -9.18 7.42 -15.11
CA VAL A 315 -9.62 8.11 -13.89
C VAL A 315 -8.89 9.45 -13.76
N ILE A 316 -7.57 9.48 -14.00
CA ILE A 316 -6.75 10.71 -13.98
C ILE A 316 -7.30 11.73 -14.99
N GLU A 317 -7.58 11.29 -16.22
CA GLU A 317 -8.15 12.15 -17.27
C GLU A 317 -9.47 12.82 -16.86
N LYS A 318 -10.25 12.18 -15.99
CA LYS A 318 -11.54 12.71 -15.50
C LYS A 318 -11.40 13.64 -14.29
N HIS A 319 -10.26 13.59 -13.60
CA HIS A 319 -10.04 14.22 -12.30
C HIS A 319 -8.67 14.91 -12.23
N THR A 320 -8.26 15.58 -13.31
CA THR A 320 -6.90 16.13 -13.47
C THR A 320 -6.46 17.07 -12.35
N ASP A 321 -7.40 17.69 -11.64
CA ASP A 321 -7.17 18.56 -10.48
C ASP A 321 -6.79 17.80 -9.20
N ARG A 322 -6.99 16.48 -9.15
CA ARG A 322 -6.77 15.64 -7.96
C ARG A 322 -5.56 14.71 -8.06
N PHE A 323 -4.88 14.72 -9.19
CA PHE A 323 -3.78 13.81 -9.48
C PHE A 323 -2.53 14.55 -9.93
N THR A 324 -1.36 14.09 -9.50
CA THR A 324 -0.06 14.52 -10.03
C THR A 324 0.73 13.31 -10.48
N GLU A 325 1.01 13.24 -11.79
CA GLU A 325 1.74 12.16 -12.43
C GLU A 325 3.25 12.41 -12.37
N THR A 326 3.88 12.17 -11.22
CA THR A 326 5.31 12.48 -11.01
C THR A 326 6.24 11.67 -11.91
N TYR A 327 5.81 10.48 -12.34
CA TYR A 327 6.53 9.68 -13.35
C TYR A 327 6.68 10.37 -14.72
N LYS A 328 5.80 11.34 -15.05
CA LYS A 328 5.93 12.15 -16.28
C LYS A 328 6.86 13.34 -16.10
N LEU A 329 7.06 13.78 -14.86
CA LEU A 329 7.89 14.94 -14.51
C LEU A 329 9.35 14.57 -14.29
N GLU A 330 9.61 13.34 -13.84
CA GLU A 330 10.95 12.79 -13.78
C GLU A 330 11.51 12.64 -15.21
N SER A 331 12.61 13.34 -15.51
CA SER A 331 13.33 13.11 -16.76
C SER A 331 13.76 11.65 -16.82
N ALA A 332 13.68 11.03 -18.00
CA ALA A 332 13.96 9.60 -18.27
C ALA A 332 15.39 9.10 -17.92
N SER A 333 16.15 9.85 -17.13
CA SER A 333 17.54 9.62 -16.73
C SER A 333 17.72 8.58 -15.61
N SER A 334 16.68 8.26 -14.83
CA SER A 334 16.74 7.29 -13.72
C SER A 334 15.87 6.07 -14.02
N GLY A 335 16.46 5.03 -14.62
CA GLY A 335 15.75 3.82 -15.04
C GLY A 335 15.18 2.95 -13.90
N SER A 336 15.26 3.37 -12.64
CA SER A 336 14.77 2.63 -11.47
C SER A 336 13.32 2.94 -11.08
N GLY A 337 12.71 4.02 -11.59
CA GLY A 337 11.37 4.48 -11.17
C GLY A 337 11.31 5.10 -9.77
N THR A 338 12.39 5.01 -8.99
CA THR A 338 12.44 5.50 -7.62
C THR A 338 12.44 7.03 -7.54
N GLY A 339 13.02 7.74 -8.52
CA GLY A 339 13.09 9.20 -8.46
C GLY A 339 11.73 9.88 -8.65
N ALA A 340 10.77 9.24 -9.33
CA ALA A 340 9.38 9.71 -9.35
C ALA A 340 8.71 9.63 -7.98
N SER A 341 9.12 8.68 -7.13
CA SER A 341 8.68 8.57 -5.73
C SER A 341 9.32 9.65 -4.88
N ASP A 342 10.62 9.87 -5.07
CA ASP A 342 11.37 10.94 -4.41
C ASP A 342 10.78 12.32 -4.74
N LEU A 343 10.42 12.54 -6.01
CA LEU A 343 9.75 13.77 -6.45
C LEU A 343 8.37 13.93 -5.81
N ALA A 344 7.57 12.87 -5.75
CA ALA A 344 6.26 12.91 -5.09
C ALA A 344 6.39 13.31 -3.62
N LEU A 345 7.31 12.68 -2.88
CA LEU A 345 7.52 12.99 -1.47
C LEU A 345 8.03 14.42 -1.25
N ASN A 346 8.93 14.92 -2.11
CA ASN A 346 9.38 16.31 -2.08
C ASN A 346 8.23 17.31 -2.28
N LEU A 347 7.38 17.10 -3.29
CA LEU A 347 6.20 17.95 -3.51
C LEU A 347 5.26 17.96 -2.29
N ILE A 348 5.12 16.83 -1.60
CA ILE A 348 4.32 16.71 -0.37
C ILE A 348 4.97 17.50 0.78
N LEU A 349 6.29 17.43 0.93
CA LEU A 349 7.04 18.19 1.93
C LEU A 349 6.84 19.70 1.70
N GLU A 350 6.94 20.15 0.45
CA GLU A 350 6.78 21.54 0.05
C GLU A 350 5.35 22.06 0.20
N SER A 351 4.33 21.24 -0.07
CA SER A 351 2.91 21.63 0.01
C SER A 351 2.38 21.92 1.42
N GLY A 352 3.17 21.63 2.46
CA GLY A 352 2.77 21.78 3.87
C GLY A 352 3.42 22.96 4.60
N ASN A 353 4.27 23.73 3.90
CA ASN A 353 4.90 24.96 4.40
C ASN A 353 4.26 26.18 3.72
#